data_AF-A0A2D6TVY4-F1
#
_entry.id   AF-A0A2D6TVY4-F1
#
_cell.length_a   1.000
_cell.length_b   1.000
_cell.length_c   1.000
_cell.angle_alpha   90.00
_cell.angle_beta   90.00
_cell.angle_gamma   90.00
#
_symmetry.space_group_name_H-M   'P 1'
#
loop_
_entity.id
_entity.type
_entity.pdbx_description
1 polymer ?
#
loop_
_entity_poly.entity_id
_entity_poly.type
_entity_poly.pdbx_seq_one_letter_code
_entity_poly.pdbx_strand_id
1 'polypeptide(L)'
;MSRKYLEDKIKDALVLASGNSAKAQKLLIQWAMSDAKLLQQLSKPHLKGITAHAVGRVITQMDRDDEPLPEEPVAIDMGPSSFGKSLLGAMSGHDTAHFGHENAAPRHKKKQASQQHINAIHQIARKVPKSDDKS
;
A
#
# COMPACT_ATOMS: atom_id res chain seq x y z
N MET A 1 3.84 17.46 30.61
CA MET A 1 4.72 16.48 31.28
C MET A 1 5.25 15.37 30.35
N SER A 2 4.43 14.70 29.52
CA SER A 2 4.89 13.46 28.85
C SER A 2 5.77 13.61 27.59
N ARG A 3 5.71 14.74 26.86
CA ARG A 3 6.59 15.00 25.69
C ARG A 3 8.05 15.22 26.06
N LYS A 4 8.31 15.93 27.16
CA LYS A 4 9.68 16.27 27.59
C LYS A 4 10.53 15.02 27.83
N TYR A 5 9.96 14.00 28.47
CA TYR A 5 10.63 12.72 28.70
C TYR A 5 11.05 12.03 27.40
N LEU A 6 10.14 11.99 26.42
CA LEU A 6 10.41 11.39 25.11
C LEU A 6 11.50 12.16 24.35
N GLU A 7 11.41 13.49 24.34
CA GLU A 7 12.40 14.37 23.69
C GLU A 7 13.79 14.22 24.32
N ASP A 8 13.88 14.15 25.65
CA ASP A 8 15.16 13.97 26.34
C ASP A 8 15.77 12.59 26.01
N LYS A 9 14.97 11.52 25.97
CA LYS A 9 15.45 10.19 25.53
C LYS A 9 15.89 10.16 24.06
N ILE A 10 15.20 10.86 23.18
CA ILE A 10 15.62 10.97 21.77
C ILE A 10 16.96 11.70 21.67
N LYS A 11 17.18 12.77 22.45
CA LYS A 11 18.46 13.48 22.51
C LYS A 11 19.57 12.57 23.02
N ASP A 12 19.34 11.83 24.11
CA ASP A 12 20.32 10.88 24.66
C ASP A 12 20.71 9.82 23.60
N ALA A 13 19.73 9.28 22.90
CA ALA A 13 19.96 8.29 21.84
C ALA A 13 20.76 8.88 20.67
N LEU A 14 20.49 10.12 20.27
CA LEU A 14 21.24 10.83 19.23
C LEU A 14 22.68 11.12 19.64
N VAL A 15 22.92 11.49 20.90
CA VAL A 15 24.27 11.71 21.44
C VAL A 15 25.06 10.39 21.40
N LEU A 16 24.49 9.30 21.89
CA LEU A 16 25.13 7.97 21.87
C LEU A 16 25.33 7.41 20.45
N ALA A 17 24.49 7.82 19.51
CA ALA A 17 24.59 7.47 18.11
C ALA A 17 25.49 8.42 17.29
N SER A 18 26.13 9.41 17.92
CA SER A 18 26.94 10.43 17.25
C SER A 18 26.19 11.15 16.12
N GLY A 19 24.91 11.45 16.34
CA GLY A 19 24.03 12.10 15.36
C GLY A 19 23.46 11.18 14.27
N ASN A 20 23.83 9.89 14.23
CA ASN A 20 23.27 8.96 13.25
C ASN A 20 21.82 8.57 13.62
N SER A 21 20.87 9.08 12.84
CA SER A 21 19.43 8.84 13.05
C SER A 21 19.04 7.35 13.04
N ALA A 22 19.57 6.56 12.10
CA ALA A 22 19.25 5.13 12.03
C ALA A 22 19.77 4.34 13.24
N LYS A 23 20.95 4.70 13.74
CA LYS A 23 21.53 4.09 14.94
C LYS A 23 20.78 4.54 16.21
N ALA A 24 20.37 5.81 16.30
CA ALA A 24 19.55 6.32 17.39
C ALA A 24 18.17 5.65 17.43
N GLN A 25 17.55 5.42 16.27
CA GLN A 25 16.27 4.71 16.18
C GLN A 25 16.39 3.27 16.70
N LYS A 26 17.45 2.54 16.32
CA LYS A 26 17.72 1.19 16.85
C LYS A 26 17.89 1.20 18.38
N LEU A 27 18.62 2.18 18.93
CA LEU A 27 18.78 2.35 20.37
C LEU A 27 17.45 2.64 21.07
N LEU A 28 16.62 3.52 20.52
CA LEU A 28 15.30 3.83 21.07
C LEU A 28 14.38 2.62 21.08
N ILE A 29 14.41 1.79 20.03
CA ILE A 29 13.65 0.54 19.99
C ILE A 29 14.12 -0.40 21.10
N GLN A 30 15.43 -0.55 21.28
CA GLN A 30 16.00 -1.38 22.34
C GLN A 30 15.58 -0.87 23.74
N TRP A 31 15.64 0.44 23.98
CA TRP A 31 15.22 1.02 25.25
C TRP A 31 13.73 0.87 25.51
N ALA A 32 12.90 1.00 24.48
CA ALA A 32 11.45 0.84 24.60
C ALA A 32 11.03 -0.58 25.02
N MET A 33 11.87 -1.60 24.79
CA MET A 33 11.59 -2.97 25.26
C MET A 33 11.68 -3.10 26.79
N SER A 34 12.54 -2.30 27.43
CA SER A 34 12.73 -2.31 28.88
C SER A 34 11.97 -1.19 29.59
N ASP A 35 11.62 -0.11 28.87
CA ASP A 35 10.92 1.04 29.40
C ASP A 35 9.52 1.17 28.79
N ALA A 36 8.54 0.64 29.52
CA ALA A 36 7.13 0.70 29.14
C ALA A 36 6.60 2.14 28.97
N LYS A 37 7.13 3.10 29.73
CA LYS A 37 6.72 4.51 29.62
C LYS A 37 7.21 5.10 28.30
N LEU A 38 8.45 4.81 27.89
CA LEU A 38 9.00 5.22 26.61
C LEU A 38 8.20 4.61 25.45
N LEU A 39 7.91 3.30 25.52
CA LEU A 39 7.10 2.60 24.52
C LEU A 39 5.71 3.22 24.39
N GLN A 40 5.04 3.50 25.51
CA GLN A 40 3.72 4.13 25.51
C GLN A 40 3.75 5.52 24.87
N GLN A 41 4.78 6.34 25.16
CA GLN A 41 4.89 7.67 24.57
C GLN A 41 5.16 7.63 23.06
N LEU A 42 6.02 6.72 22.60
CA LEU A 42 6.32 6.52 21.17
C LEU A 42 5.09 6.04 20.39
N SER A 43 4.34 5.10 20.97
CA SER A 43 3.18 4.47 20.31
C SER A 43 1.90 5.31 20.37
N LYS A 44 1.75 6.20 21.36
CA LYS A 44 0.55 7.02 21.58
C LYS A 44 -0.07 7.65 20.32
N PRO A 45 0.68 8.34 19.44
CA PRO A 45 0.09 8.93 18.22
C PRO A 45 -0.35 7.89 17.19
N HIS A 46 0.20 6.67 17.24
CA HIS A 46 -0.06 5.60 16.27
C HIS A 46 -1.01 4.51 16.80
N LEU A 47 -1.40 4.59 18.07
CA LEU A 47 -2.17 3.55 18.74
C LEU A 47 -3.50 3.24 18.04
N LYS A 48 -4.18 4.26 17.51
CA LYS A 48 -5.43 4.10 16.73
C LYS A 48 -5.22 3.17 15.53
N GLY A 49 -4.13 3.35 14.78
CA GLY A 49 -3.83 2.54 13.60
C GLY A 49 -3.44 1.11 13.98
N ILE A 50 -2.61 0.97 15.02
CA ILE A 50 -2.20 -0.35 15.55
C ILE A 50 -3.43 -1.15 15.98
N THR A 51 -4.34 -0.55 16.75
CA THR A 51 -5.56 -1.21 17.22
C THR A 51 -6.51 -1.52 16.07
N ALA A 52 -6.69 -0.59 15.12
CA ALA A 52 -7.55 -0.83 13.95
C ALA A 52 -7.05 -2.03 13.12
N HIS A 53 -5.74 -2.12 12.86
CA HIS A 53 -5.16 -3.26 12.15
C HIS A 53 -5.31 -4.57 12.94
N ALA A 54 -5.01 -4.56 14.24
CA ALA A 54 -5.12 -5.76 15.08
C ALA A 54 -6.55 -6.31 15.14
N VAL A 55 -7.53 -5.42 15.34
CA VAL A 55 -8.96 -5.80 15.35
C VAL A 55 -9.41 -6.25 13.97
N GLY A 56 -9.08 -5.49 12.91
CA GLY A 56 -9.45 -5.84 11.53
C GLY A 56 -8.91 -7.20 11.12
N ARG A 57 -7.67 -7.53 11.48
CA ARG A 57 -7.07 -8.85 11.24
C ARG A 57 -7.88 -9.98 11.89
N VAL A 58 -8.32 -9.81 13.14
CA VAL A 58 -9.12 -10.82 13.84
C VAL A 58 -10.48 -10.96 13.18
N ILE A 59 -11.15 -9.87 12.83
CA ILE A 59 -12.42 -9.89 12.10
C ILE A 59 -12.27 -10.67 10.78
N THR A 60 -11.25 -10.34 9.97
CA THR A 60 -11.00 -11.06 8.71
C THR A 60 -10.67 -12.55 8.92
N GLN A 61 -10.05 -12.92 10.05
CA GLN A 61 -9.80 -14.32 10.38
C GLN A 61 -11.07 -15.03 10.85
N MET A 62 -12.00 -14.34 11.49
CA MET A 62 -13.29 -14.91 11.90
C MET A 62 -14.26 -15.05 10.72
N ASP A 63 -14.24 -14.10 9.78
CA ASP A 63 -15.04 -14.14 8.55
C ASP A 63 -14.47 -15.11 7.51
N ARG A 64 -13.23 -15.57 7.70
CA ARG A 64 -12.72 -16.77 7.05
C ARG A 64 -13.34 -17.97 7.74
N ASP A 65 -14.62 -18.20 7.46
CA ASP A 65 -15.12 -19.57 7.46
C ASP A 65 -14.17 -20.41 6.60
N ASP A 66 -13.89 -21.64 7.02
CA ASP A 66 -13.14 -22.63 6.26
C ASP A 66 -13.89 -22.93 4.95
N GLU A 67 -13.86 -22.01 3.99
CA GLU A 67 -14.23 -22.32 2.62
C GLU A 67 -13.25 -23.41 2.19
N PRO A 68 -13.73 -24.63 1.90
CA PRO A 68 -12.85 -25.70 1.50
C PRO A 68 -12.10 -25.22 0.27
N LEU A 69 -10.76 -25.14 0.40
CA LEU A 69 -9.90 -24.91 -0.75
C LEU A 69 -10.27 -25.99 -1.76
N PRO A 70 -10.59 -25.65 -3.02
CA PRO A 70 -10.88 -26.65 -4.03
C PRO A 70 -9.71 -27.64 -4.08
N GLU A 71 -10.00 -28.94 -3.88
CA GLU A 71 -8.98 -30.00 -3.79
C GLU A 71 -8.09 -30.05 -5.05
N GLU A 72 -8.60 -29.54 -6.17
CA GLU A 72 -7.86 -29.37 -7.40
C GLU A 72 -7.81 -27.89 -7.82
N PRO A 73 -6.63 -27.40 -8.25
CA PRO A 73 -6.53 -26.06 -8.82
C PRO A 73 -7.39 -25.99 -10.08
N VAL A 74 -8.48 -25.21 -10.02
CA VAL A 74 -9.31 -24.93 -11.19
C VAL A 74 -8.44 -24.24 -12.22
N ALA A 75 -8.26 -24.88 -13.38
CA ALA A 75 -7.55 -24.28 -14.49
C ALA A 75 -8.24 -22.96 -14.86
N ILE A 76 -7.47 -21.89 -14.95
CA ILE A 76 -7.98 -20.58 -15.36
C ILE A 76 -8.41 -20.71 -16.83
N ASP A 77 -9.71 -20.88 -17.08
CA ASP A 77 -10.29 -20.85 -18.42
C ASP A 77 -10.41 -19.40 -18.90
N MET A 78 -9.25 -18.78 -19.11
CA MET A 78 -9.14 -17.49 -19.75
C MET A 78 -8.53 -17.72 -21.13
N GLY A 79 -9.28 -17.36 -22.17
CA GLY A 79 -8.73 -17.33 -23.52
C GLY A 79 -7.45 -16.47 -23.61
N PRO A 80 -6.52 -16.75 -24.54
CA PRO A 80 -5.22 -16.07 -24.61
C PRO A 80 -5.32 -14.53 -24.62
N SER A 81 -6.39 -13.99 -25.22
CA SER A 81 -6.65 -12.55 -25.29
C SER A 81 -7.09 -11.94 -23.95
N SER A 82 -7.84 -12.67 -23.11
CA SER A 82 -8.26 -12.19 -21.79
C SER A 82 -7.13 -12.31 -20.76
N PHE A 83 -6.33 -13.37 -20.83
CA PHE A 83 -5.14 -13.53 -20.00
C PHE A 83 -4.16 -12.36 -20.19
N GLY A 84 -3.81 -12.06 -21.44
CA GLY A 84 -2.89 -10.95 -21.76
C GLY A 84 -3.39 -9.59 -21.27
N LYS A 85 -4.69 -9.31 -21.44
CA LYS A 85 -5.31 -8.07 -20.94
C LYS A 85 -5.32 -8.00 -19.41
N SER A 86 -5.60 -9.11 -18.74
CA SER A 86 -5.58 -9.19 -17.27
C SER A 86 -4.18 -8.98 -16.71
N LEU A 87 -3.17 -9.60 -17.32
CA LEU A 87 -1.78 -9.44 -16.92
C LEU A 87 -1.27 -8.02 -17.14
N LEU A 88 -1.58 -7.42 -18.30
CA LEU A 88 -1.21 -6.05 -18.61
C LEU A 88 -1.95 -5.05 -17.68
N GLY A 89 -3.21 -5.34 -17.35
CA GLY A 89 -4.00 -4.59 -16.37
C GLY A 89 -3.37 -4.60 -14.97
N ALA A 90 -2.94 -5.78 -14.51
CA ALA A 90 -2.22 -5.92 -13.25
C ALA A 90 -0.88 -5.15 -13.28
N MET A 91 -0.04 -5.35 -14.30
CA MET A 91 1.25 -4.66 -14.40
C MET A 91 1.12 -3.13 -14.53
N SER A 92 0.06 -2.64 -15.18
CA SER A 92 -0.20 -1.19 -15.33
C SER A 92 -0.71 -0.51 -14.05
N GLY A 93 -0.88 -1.26 -12.96
CA GLY A 93 -1.23 -0.73 -11.64
C GLY A 93 -2.69 -0.33 -11.47
N HIS A 94 -3.57 -0.71 -12.40
CA HIS A 94 -5.01 -0.50 -12.25
C HIS A 94 -5.64 -1.50 -11.28
N ASP A 95 -5.18 -2.76 -11.29
CA ASP A 95 -5.73 -3.88 -10.51
C ASP A 95 -4.66 -4.67 -9.71
N THR A 96 -3.51 -4.08 -9.41
CA THR A 96 -2.62 -4.68 -8.41
C THR A 96 -3.20 -4.46 -7.02
N ALA A 97 -3.44 -5.55 -6.31
CA ALA A 97 -3.57 -5.50 -4.85
C ALA A 97 -2.30 -4.83 -4.31
N HIS A 98 -2.41 -3.57 -3.93
CA HIS A 98 -1.28 -2.83 -3.37
C HIS A 98 -1.02 -3.45 -1.99
N PHE A 99 0.13 -4.11 -1.83
CA PHE A 99 0.51 -4.71 -0.55
C PHE A 99 0.53 -3.61 0.52
N GLY A 100 -0.32 -3.75 1.55
CA GLY A 100 -0.51 -2.75 2.62
C GLY A 100 -1.68 -1.78 2.47
N HIS A 101 -2.60 -2.00 1.51
CA HIS A 101 -3.83 -1.20 1.34
C HIS A 101 -5.12 -2.03 1.51
N GLU A 102 -5.23 -2.91 2.51
CA GLU A 102 -6.51 -3.56 2.84
C GLU A 102 -7.63 -2.61 3.32
N ASN A 103 -7.35 -1.31 3.49
CA ASN A 103 -8.33 -0.28 3.87
C ASN A 103 -8.33 0.97 2.96
N ALA A 104 -8.23 0.79 1.64
CA ALA A 104 -8.59 1.88 0.75
C ALA A 104 -10.11 2.01 0.71
N ALA A 105 -10.67 3.06 1.33
CA ALA A 105 -12.02 3.54 1.04
C ALA A 105 -12.28 3.46 -0.49
N PRO A 106 -13.50 3.10 -0.95
CA PRO A 106 -13.75 2.81 -2.35
C PRO A 106 -13.17 3.93 -3.20
N ARG A 107 -12.13 3.61 -3.99
CA ARG A 107 -11.54 4.55 -4.93
C ARG A 107 -12.69 5.08 -5.77
N HIS A 108 -12.95 6.38 -5.72
CA HIS A 108 -13.94 7.00 -6.59
C HIS A 108 -13.65 6.54 -8.01
N LYS A 109 -14.63 5.84 -8.63
CA LYS A 109 -14.53 5.42 -10.03
C LYS A 109 -14.09 6.64 -10.82
N LYS A 110 -12.92 6.59 -11.46
CA LYS A 110 -12.48 7.66 -12.36
C LYS A 110 -13.60 7.81 -13.40
N LYS A 111 -14.24 8.98 -13.43
CA LYS A 111 -15.28 9.28 -14.40
C LYS A 111 -14.69 9.04 -15.79
N GLN A 112 -15.39 8.28 -16.63
CA GLN A 112 -15.05 8.14 -18.05
C GLN A 112 -14.71 9.52 -18.62
N ALA A 113 -13.66 9.59 -19.43
CA ALA A 113 -13.26 10.82 -20.08
C ALA A 113 -14.46 11.41 -20.83
N SER A 114 -14.68 12.72 -20.69
CA SER A 114 -15.80 13.41 -21.35
C SER A 114 -15.78 13.13 -22.85
N GLN A 115 -16.94 13.05 -23.49
CA GLN A 115 -17.05 12.79 -24.93
C GLN A 115 -16.20 13.75 -25.78
N GLN A 116 -16.02 14.99 -25.31
CA GLN A 116 -15.15 15.99 -25.94
C GLN A 116 -13.67 15.58 -25.93
N HIS A 117 -13.17 14.96 -24.85
CA HIS A 117 -11.82 14.41 -24.78
C HIS A 117 -11.63 13.23 -25.73
N ILE A 118 -12.62 12.34 -25.79
CA ILE A 118 -12.59 11.16 -26.68
C ILE A 118 -12.53 11.63 -28.14
N ASN A 119 -13.37 12.61 -28.50
CA ASN A 119 -13.40 13.17 -29.86
C ASN A 119 -12.07 13.86 -30.24
N ALA A 120 -11.43 14.57 -29.31
CA ALA A 120 -10.14 15.21 -29.53
C ALA A 120 -9.02 14.19 -29.79
N ILE A 121 -8.99 13.08 -29.02
CA ILE A 121 -8.03 11.98 -29.22
C ILE A 121 -8.22 11.35 -30.61
N HIS A 122 -9.45 11.11 -31.03
CA HIS A 122 -9.73 10.58 -32.36
C HIS A 122 -9.33 11.52 -33.49
N GLN A 123 -9.47 12.83 -33.30
CA GLN A 123 -9.00 13.81 -34.28
C GLN A 123 -7.48 13.81 -34.42
N ILE A 124 -6.76 13.72 -33.30
CA ILE A 124 -5.29 13.66 -33.32
C ILE A 124 -4.82 12.34 -33.95
N ALA A 125 -5.43 11.21 -33.60
CA ALA A 125 -5.09 9.90 -34.15
C ALA A 125 -5.34 9.80 -35.68
N ARG A 126 -6.37 10.49 -36.19
CA ARG A 126 -6.63 10.57 -37.64
C ARG A 126 -5.67 11.50 -38.38
N LYS A 127 -5.03 12.44 -37.67
CA LYS A 127 -4.16 13.46 -38.26
C LYS A 127 -2.69 13.02 -38.36
N VAL A 128 -2.34 11.85 -37.83
CA VAL A 128 -1.02 11.23 -38.06
C VAL A 128 -1.07 10.54 -39.44
N PRO A 129 -0.42 11.08 -40.48
CA PRO A 129 -0.25 10.34 -41.73
C PRO A 129 0.57 9.09 -41.43
N LYS A 130 0.15 7.94 -41.99
CA LYS A 130 0.98 6.73 -42.02
C LYS A 130 2.34 7.15 -42.58
N SER A 131 3.40 7.09 -41.78
CA SER A 131 4.75 7.08 -42.32
C SER A 131 4.86 5.83 -43.17
N ASP A 132 4.92 6.03 -44.48
CA ASP A 132 5.05 4.97 -45.48
C ASP A 132 6.25 4.09 -45.16
N ASP A 133 5.95 2.82 -44.89
CA ASP A 133 6.89 1.72 -45.01
C ASP A 133 6.86 1.27 -46.47
N LYS A 134 7.84 1.70 -47.26
CA LYS A 134 8.25 1.00 -48.49
C LYS A 134 9.76 1.10 -48.70
N SER A 135 10.31 -0.10 -48.88
CA SER A 135 11.65 -0.47 -49.34
C SER A 135 12.09 0.24 -50.62
#